data_AF-A0A8B9ZUD1-F1
#
_entry.id   AF-A0A8B9ZUD1-F1
#
_cell.length_a   1.000
_cell.length_b   1.000
_cell.length_c   1.000
_cell.angle_alpha   90.00
_cell.angle_beta   90.00
_cell.angle_gamma   90.00
#
_symmetry.space_group_name_H-M   'P 1'
#
loop_
_entity.id
_entity.type
_entity.pdbx_description
1 polymer ?
#
loop_
_entity_poly.entity_id
_entity_poly.type
_entity_poly.pdbx_seq_one_letter_code
_entity_poly.pdbx_strand_id
1 'polypeptide(L)'
;GGYEHPSKTPSSPSPLQQCKPHKRPVCGSNGKTYLNHCELHRDACLTGSKIQVDYDGHCKEKKSENPAASPVVCYQADRDELRRRVIQWLEAEIIPDGWFSKGSNYSEVLDKYFKSFDDGDSRLDSAEFLKFVEQNETAVNITTYVDQETNKLLRGLCVDALIELSDENADWKLSFNEFLKCLSPSFNPPEKKCALEDETYEDGAETQVECNRCVCACGNWVCTAMTCEEKVWLDNAKPPSAQGKNEKMPARRQHPDQDLTEEELARYVQELQKHQETAEKTKRMSTKEM
;
A
#
# COMPACT_ATOMS: atom_id res chain seq x y z
N GLY A 1 60.27 -0.83 11.63
CA GLY A 1 59.22 -0.28 10.75
C GLY A 1 59.33 -1.03 9.45
N GLY A 2 58.30 -1.73 8.98
CA GLY A 2 56.94 -1.27 8.84
C GLY A 2 56.74 -1.05 7.34
N TYR A 3 56.16 -2.03 6.66
CA TYR A 3 55.67 -1.87 5.29
C TYR A 3 54.28 -2.51 5.22
N GLU A 4 53.34 -1.64 4.87
CA GLU A 4 51.90 -1.80 4.94
C GLU A 4 51.36 -2.92 4.04
N HIS A 5 50.37 -3.65 4.55
CA HIS A 5 49.49 -4.48 3.75
C HIS A 5 48.50 -3.57 2.99
N PRO A 6 48.39 -3.64 1.65
CA PRO A 6 47.27 -3.02 0.98
C PRO A 6 46.02 -3.88 1.22
N SER A 7 45.11 -3.33 2.02
CA SER A 7 43.75 -3.80 2.20
C SER A 7 43.04 -3.83 0.84
N LYS A 8 42.83 -5.04 0.30
CA LYS A 8 41.97 -5.26 -0.86
C LYS A 8 40.52 -4.94 -0.46
N THR A 9 40.02 -3.79 -0.88
CA THR A 9 38.58 -3.54 -0.94
C THR A 9 37.96 -4.48 -1.98
N PRO A 10 36.80 -5.10 -1.71
CA PRO A 10 36.10 -5.86 -2.75
C PRO A 10 35.55 -4.85 -3.76
N SER A 11 36.16 -4.80 -4.94
CA SER A 11 35.64 -4.05 -6.08
C SER A 11 34.25 -4.59 -6.42
N SER A 12 33.23 -3.75 -6.27
CA SER A 12 31.88 -4.01 -6.77
C SER A 12 31.97 -4.38 -8.26
N PRO A 13 31.44 -5.53 -8.71
CA PRO A 13 31.53 -5.90 -10.11
C PRO A 13 30.71 -4.90 -10.93
N SER A 14 31.33 -4.33 -11.96
CA SER A 14 30.65 -3.55 -13.00
C SER A 14 29.53 -4.39 -13.63
N PRO A 15 28.38 -3.81 -14.02
CA PRO A 15 27.28 -4.58 -14.60
C PRO A 15 27.73 -5.34 -15.84
N LEU A 16 27.47 -6.64 -15.87
CA LEU A 16 27.69 -7.46 -17.06
C LEU A 16 26.80 -6.92 -18.19
N GLN A 17 27.43 -6.45 -19.28
CA GLN A 17 26.69 -5.89 -20.43
C GLN A 17 25.85 -6.94 -21.16
N GLN A 18 26.30 -8.20 -21.20
CA GLN A 18 25.60 -9.28 -21.90
C GLN A 18 25.87 -10.65 -21.28
N CYS A 19 24.84 -11.48 -21.20
CA CYS A 19 24.93 -12.88 -20.78
C CYS A 19 24.75 -13.82 -21.97
N LYS A 20 25.40 -15.00 -21.93
CA LYS A 20 25.21 -16.02 -22.96
C LYS A 20 23.78 -16.57 -22.88
N PRO A 21 23.06 -16.71 -24.01
CA PRO A 21 21.69 -17.21 -24.04
C PRO A 21 21.67 -18.73 -23.85
N HIS A 22 21.83 -19.18 -22.61
CA HIS A 22 21.69 -20.58 -22.24
C HIS A 22 20.52 -20.72 -21.26
N LYS A 23 19.71 -21.77 -21.47
CA LYS A 23 18.49 -22.04 -20.71
C LYS A 23 18.81 -23.01 -19.57
N ARG A 24 19.25 -22.47 -18.44
CA ARG A 24 19.46 -23.19 -17.18
C ARG A 24 18.80 -22.37 -16.06
N PRO A 25 17.47 -22.40 -15.97
CA PRO A 25 16.70 -21.47 -15.17
C PRO A 25 17.04 -21.59 -13.69
N VAL A 26 16.94 -20.47 -12.98
CA VAL A 26 17.07 -20.40 -11.52
C VAL A 26 15.99 -19.53 -10.92
N CYS A 27 15.56 -19.87 -9.70
CA CYS A 27 14.71 -19.02 -8.89
C CYS A 27 15.58 -18.10 -8.04
N GLY A 28 15.36 -16.79 -8.14
CA GLY A 28 15.99 -15.82 -7.24
C GLY A 28 15.30 -15.74 -5.89
N SER A 29 16.01 -15.29 -4.86
CA SER A 29 15.50 -15.00 -3.51
C SER A 29 14.39 -13.94 -3.50
N ASN A 30 14.19 -13.23 -4.61
CA ASN A 30 13.10 -12.29 -4.85
C ASN A 30 11.87 -12.93 -5.52
N GLY A 31 11.84 -14.26 -5.67
CA GLY A 31 10.72 -14.99 -6.29
C GLY A 31 10.63 -14.86 -7.81
N LYS A 32 11.64 -14.26 -8.48
CA LYS A 32 11.69 -14.11 -9.94
C LYS A 32 12.49 -15.25 -10.56
N THR A 33 11.99 -15.80 -11.67
CA THR A 33 12.74 -16.78 -12.46
C THR A 33 13.68 -16.09 -13.43
N TYR A 34 14.95 -16.50 -13.43
CA TYR A 34 15.96 -16.03 -14.35
C TYR A 34 16.33 -17.12 -15.35
N LEU A 35 16.60 -16.74 -16.60
CA LEU A 35 16.98 -17.66 -17.68
C LEU A 35 18.21 -18.51 -17.30
N ASN A 36 19.12 -17.91 -16.54
CA ASN A 36 20.32 -18.50 -15.98
C ASN A 36 20.90 -17.64 -14.85
N HIS A 37 21.92 -18.16 -14.17
CA HIS A 37 22.65 -17.48 -13.10
C HIS A 37 23.24 -16.12 -13.50
N CYS A 38 23.67 -15.96 -14.75
CA CYS A 38 24.25 -14.70 -15.23
C CYS A 38 23.19 -13.59 -15.27
N GLU A 39 21.99 -13.89 -15.77
CA GLU A 39 20.88 -12.94 -15.80
C GLU A 39 20.45 -12.53 -14.38
N LEU A 40 20.45 -13.46 -13.42
CA LEU A 40 20.18 -13.15 -12.02
C LEU A 40 21.20 -12.15 -11.46
N HIS A 41 22.50 -12.44 -11.64
CA HIS A 41 23.55 -11.58 -11.12
C HIS A 41 23.58 -10.20 -11.82
N ARG A 42 23.29 -10.18 -13.11
CA ARG A 42 23.16 -8.95 -13.90
C ARG A 42 22.01 -8.09 -13.39
N ASP A 43 20.84 -8.67 -13.11
CA ASP A 43 19.69 -7.97 -12.53
C ASP A 43 20.04 -7.42 -11.13
N ALA A 44 20.67 -8.24 -10.27
CA ALA A 44 21.16 -7.83 -8.96
C ALA A 44 22.07 -6.59 -9.03
N CYS A 45 22.99 -6.58 -10.00
CA CYS A 45 23.93 -5.48 -10.20
C CYS A 45 23.24 -4.22 -10.76
N LEU A 46 22.40 -4.35 -11.78
CA LEU A 46 21.70 -3.21 -12.40
C LEU A 46 20.71 -2.55 -11.45
N THR A 47 20.08 -3.32 -10.58
CA THR A 47 19.09 -2.83 -9.61
C THR A 47 19.69 -2.47 -8.25
N GLY A 48 20.98 -2.71 -8.03
CA GLY A 48 21.61 -2.54 -6.71
C GLY A 48 21.05 -3.47 -5.63
N SER A 49 20.30 -4.51 -6.00
CA SER A 49 19.61 -5.41 -5.08
C SER A 49 20.44 -6.65 -4.78
N LYS A 50 20.41 -7.12 -3.53
CA LYS A 50 21.06 -8.39 -3.14
C LYS A 50 20.17 -9.58 -3.47
N ILE A 51 20.27 -10.07 -4.71
CA ILE A 51 19.51 -11.24 -5.19
C ILE A 51 20.43 -12.46 -5.18
N GLN A 52 20.06 -13.50 -4.45
CA GLN A 52 20.75 -14.79 -4.42
C GLN A 52 19.91 -15.84 -5.14
N VAL A 53 20.51 -16.95 -5.54
CA VAL A 53 19.76 -18.12 -6.02
C VAL A 53 19.09 -18.76 -4.79
N ASP A 54 17.78 -18.95 -4.86
CA ASP A 54 17.01 -19.72 -3.88
C ASP A 54 17.11 -21.21 -4.21
N TYR A 55 16.76 -21.60 -5.44
CA TYR A 55 16.95 -22.96 -5.95
C TYR A 55 17.10 -23.02 -7.48
N ASP A 56 17.71 -24.10 -7.96
CA ASP A 56 17.80 -24.41 -9.39
C ASP A 56 16.42 -24.75 -9.98
N GLY A 57 16.16 -24.26 -11.19
CA GLY A 57 14.89 -24.43 -11.88
C GLY A 57 14.07 -23.13 -11.96
N HIS A 58 12.90 -23.21 -12.57
CA HIS A 58 11.96 -22.09 -12.50
C HIS A 58 11.46 -21.96 -11.07
N CYS A 59 11.19 -20.73 -10.63
CA CYS A 59 10.43 -20.56 -9.40
C CYS A 59 9.17 -21.41 -9.53
N LYS A 60 8.93 -22.24 -8.52
CA LYS A 60 7.62 -22.84 -8.30
C LYS A 60 6.66 -21.69 -8.36
N GLU A 61 5.68 -21.77 -9.25
CA GLU A 61 4.48 -20.99 -9.10
C GLU A 61 4.09 -21.21 -7.65
N LYS A 62 4.11 -20.15 -6.84
CA LYS A 62 3.27 -20.16 -5.64
C LYS A 62 1.95 -20.62 -6.21
N LYS A 63 1.44 -21.77 -5.77
CA LYS A 63 0.06 -22.10 -6.08
C LYS A 63 -0.67 -20.83 -5.72
N SER A 64 -1.21 -20.16 -6.73
CA SER A 64 -2.41 -19.40 -6.53
C SER A 64 -3.40 -20.48 -6.11
N GLU A 65 -3.35 -20.87 -4.84
CA GLU A 65 -4.59 -21.10 -4.12
C GLU A 65 -5.42 -19.90 -4.53
N ASN A 66 -6.53 -20.16 -5.22
CA ASN A 66 -7.40 -19.15 -5.79
C ASN A 66 -7.33 -17.91 -4.89
N PRO A 67 -6.95 -16.73 -5.40
CA PRO A 67 -6.92 -15.57 -4.56
C PRO A 67 -8.33 -15.42 -4.01
N ALA A 68 -8.54 -15.79 -2.75
CA ALA A 68 -9.28 -14.90 -1.89
C ALA A 68 -8.50 -13.60 -2.04
N ALA A 69 -8.99 -12.72 -2.93
CA ALA A 69 -8.29 -11.52 -3.37
C ALA A 69 -7.78 -10.83 -2.12
N SER A 70 -6.48 -10.78 -1.90
CA SER A 70 -5.97 -10.12 -0.69
C SER A 70 -6.41 -8.66 -0.76
N PRO A 71 -6.94 -8.09 0.33
CA PRO A 71 -7.43 -6.72 0.27
C PRO A 71 -6.28 -5.79 -0.09
N VAL A 72 -6.57 -4.77 -0.89
CA VAL A 72 -5.64 -3.68 -1.13
C VAL A 72 -5.58 -2.87 0.15
N VAL A 73 -4.39 -2.72 0.71
CA VAL A 73 -4.16 -2.03 1.98
C VAL A 73 -2.98 -1.08 1.88
N CYS A 74 -2.99 0.00 2.65
CA CYS A 74 -1.81 0.83 2.87
C CYS A 74 -1.07 0.34 4.11
N TYR A 75 0.09 -0.29 3.90
CA TYR A 75 0.98 -0.65 5.01
C TYR A 75 1.64 0.59 5.59
N GLN A 76 2.15 0.50 6.82
CA GLN A 76 2.89 1.60 7.45
C GLN A 76 4.05 2.05 6.57
N ALA A 77 4.76 1.10 5.96
CA ALA A 77 5.86 1.40 5.04
C ALA A 77 5.41 2.20 3.81
N ASP A 78 4.24 1.88 3.23
CA ASP A 78 3.71 2.59 2.06
C ASP A 78 3.26 4.02 2.44
N ARG A 79 2.60 4.17 3.59
CA ARG A 79 2.19 5.48 4.13
C ARG A 79 3.40 6.38 4.39
N ASP A 80 4.43 5.83 5.02
CA ASP A 80 5.62 6.58 5.39
C ASP A 80 6.48 6.90 4.17
N GLU A 81 6.52 5.99 3.19
CA GLU A 81 7.11 6.23 1.86
C GLU A 81 6.41 7.38 1.13
N LEU A 82 5.07 7.37 1.12
CA LEU A 82 4.24 8.40 0.52
C LEU A 82 4.58 9.77 1.11
N ARG A 83 4.48 9.85 2.43
CA ARG A 83 4.75 11.04 3.22
C ARG A 83 6.14 11.58 2.95
N ARG A 84 7.15 10.71 2.98
CA ARG A 84 8.55 11.11 2.76
C ARG A 84 8.77 11.69 1.37
N ARG A 85 8.15 11.12 0.33
CA ARG A 85 8.23 11.65 -1.05
C ARG A 85 7.57 13.01 -1.19
N VAL A 86 6.42 13.21 -0.56
CA VAL A 86 5.73 14.51 -0.53
C VAL A 86 6.61 15.55 0.17
N ILE A 87 7.19 15.23 1.32
CA ILE A 87 8.10 16.13 2.05
C ILE A 87 9.31 16.50 1.19
N GLN A 88 9.95 15.53 0.54
CA GLN A 88 11.09 15.79 -0.35
C GLN A 88 10.73 16.73 -1.51
N TRP A 89 9.53 16.56 -2.08
CA TRP A 89 9.02 17.47 -3.11
C TRP A 89 8.82 18.89 -2.57
N LEU A 90 8.17 19.03 -1.41
CA LEU A 90 7.94 20.33 -0.78
C LEU A 90 9.24 21.05 -0.38
N GLU A 91 10.23 20.30 0.11
CA GLU A 91 11.56 20.84 0.43
C GLU A 91 12.28 21.36 -0.81
N ALA A 92 12.06 20.74 -1.99
CA ALA A 92 12.63 21.21 -3.25
C ALA A 92 11.97 22.51 -3.77
N GLU A 93 10.77 22.85 -3.30
CA GLU A 93 10.07 24.10 -3.63
C GLU A 93 10.48 25.28 -2.73
N ILE A 94 11.30 25.05 -1.69
CA ILE A 94 11.83 26.10 -0.82
C ILE A 94 12.78 26.99 -1.62
N ILE A 95 12.50 28.30 -1.63
CA ILE A 95 13.35 29.30 -2.25
C ILE A 95 14.19 29.95 -1.13
N PRO A 96 15.53 29.84 -1.15
CA PRO A 96 16.36 30.49 -0.12
C PRO A 96 16.30 32.01 -0.23
N ASP A 97 16.57 32.70 0.89
CA ASP A 97 16.64 34.15 0.92
C ASP A 97 17.68 34.69 -0.07
N GLY A 98 17.22 35.58 -0.96
CA GLY A 98 18.05 36.22 -1.96
C GLY A 98 18.45 37.64 -1.53
N TRP A 99 19.48 38.16 -2.17
CA TRP A 99 19.91 39.55 -1.96
C TRP A 99 18.85 40.59 -2.36
N PHE A 100 17.95 40.23 -3.29
CA PHE A 100 16.94 41.13 -3.87
C PHE A 100 15.48 40.72 -3.59
N SER A 101 15.25 39.61 -2.90
CA SER A 101 13.91 39.11 -2.61
C SER A 101 13.92 38.17 -1.41
N LYS A 102 12.91 38.29 -0.55
CA LYS A 102 12.65 37.32 0.52
C LYS A 102 12.36 35.94 -0.11
N GLY A 103 13.01 34.91 0.41
CA GLY A 103 12.75 33.52 0.04
C GLY A 103 11.41 33.03 0.60
N SER A 104 11.15 31.74 0.41
CA SER A 104 10.04 31.03 1.05
C SER A 104 10.58 30.04 2.08
N ASN A 105 9.90 29.91 3.21
CA ASN A 105 10.17 28.81 4.15
C ASN A 105 9.17 27.65 3.95
N TYR A 106 9.44 26.51 4.58
CA TYR A 106 8.61 25.30 4.45
C TYR A 106 7.13 25.55 4.81
N SER A 107 6.86 26.33 5.86
CA SER A 107 5.48 26.65 6.26
C SER A 107 4.77 27.52 5.24
N GLU A 108 5.47 28.45 4.58
CA GLU A 108 4.90 29.31 3.53
C GLU A 108 4.62 28.49 2.25
N VAL A 109 5.48 27.52 1.92
CA VAL A 109 5.23 26.58 0.80
C VAL A 109 4.02 25.71 1.10
N LEU A 110 3.92 25.14 2.30
CA LEU A 110 2.78 24.33 2.71
C LEU A 110 1.47 25.13 2.73
N ASP A 111 1.47 26.36 3.27
CA ASP A 111 0.28 27.23 3.30
C ASP A 111 -0.23 27.57 1.91
N LYS A 112 0.69 27.82 0.96
CA LYS A 112 0.34 28.01 -0.46
C LYS A 112 -0.38 26.79 -1.03
N TYR A 113 0.13 25.58 -0.79
CA TYR A 113 -0.49 24.37 -1.31
C TYR A 113 -1.81 24.05 -0.62
N PHE A 114 -1.87 24.18 0.71
CA PHE A 114 -3.10 24.01 1.49
C PHE A 114 -4.24 24.84 0.90
N LYS A 115 -4.02 26.15 0.71
CA LYS A 115 -5.01 27.07 0.13
C LYS A 115 -5.35 26.80 -1.34
N SER A 116 -4.48 26.12 -2.09
CA SER A 116 -4.73 25.82 -3.50
C SER A 116 -5.62 24.59 -3.71
N PHE A 117 -5.73 23.73 -2.70
CA PHE A 117 -6.51 22.49 -2.74
C PHE A 117 -7.75 22.50 -1.84
N ASP A 118 -7.79 23.37 -0.83
CA ASP A 118 -8.96 23.70 -0.01
C ASP A 118 -10.08 24.30 -0.87
N ASP A 119 -11.29 23.75 -0.76
CA ASP A 119 -12.50 24.22 -1.45
C ASP A 119 -13.15 25.47 -0.80
N GLY A 120 -12.56 25.96 0.29
CA GLY A 120 -12.94 27.18 0.99
C GLY A 120 -13.51 26.93 2.38
N ASP A 121 -13.55 25.68 2.84
CA ASP A 121 -13.92 25.30 4.20
C ASP A 121 -12.74 25.43 5.20
N SER A 122 -11.56 25.82 4.71
CA SER A 122 -10.31 26.00 5.46
C SER A 122 -9.77 24.71 6.07
N ARG A 123 -10.11 23.57 5.46
CA ARG A 123 -9.67 22.24 5.85
C ARG A 123 -9.32 21.45 4.58
N LEU A 124 -8.71 20.29 4.76
CA LEU A 124 -8.47 19.35 3.67
C LEU A 124 -9.11 18.01 4.02
N ASP A 125 -10.09 17.58 3.24
CA ASP A 125 -10.62 16.23 3.27
C ASP A 125 -9.75 15.24 2.47
N SER A 126 -10.14 13.96 2.48
CA SER A 126 -9.43 12.90 1.75
C SER A 126 -9.30 13.18 0.26
N ALA A 127 -10.31 13.76 -0.39
CA ALA A 127 -10.29 14.03 -1.82
C ALA A 127 -9.38 15.21 -2.16
N GLU A 128 -9.41 16.27 -1.36
CA GLU A 128 -8.55 17.45 -1.52
C GLU A 128 -7.09 17.10 -1.25
N PHE A 129 -6.82 16.36 -0.17
CA PHE A 129 -5.47 15.94 0.18
C PHE A 129 -4.92 14.93 -0.85
N LEU A 130 -5.75 14.02 -1.38
CA LEU A 130 -5.34 13.12 -2.46
C LEU A 130 -4.98 13.90 -3.73
N LYS A 131 -5.77 14.91 -4.13
CA LYS A 131 -5.43 15.77 -5.28
C LYS A 131 -4.09 16.48 -5.07
N PHE A 132 -3.84 16.98 -3.86
CA PHE A 132 -2.54 17.58 -3.51
C PHE A 132 -1.39 16.57 -3.68
N VAL A 133 -1.56 15.35 -3.17
CA VAL A 133 -0.56 14.28 -3.29
C VAL A 133 -0.33 13.88 -4.76
N GLU A 134 -1.37 13.87 -5.58
CA GLU A 134 -1.30 13.53 -7.02
C GLU A 134 -0.71 14.65 -7.89
N GLN A 135 -0.59 15.89 -7.39
CA GLN A 135 -0.07 17.04 -8.14
C GLN A 135 1.33 16.80 -8.73
N ASN A 136 2.16 16.00 -8.06
CA ASN A 136 3.48 15.60 -8.54
C ASN A 136 3.58 14.07 -8.66
N GLU A 137 2.87 13.52 -9.65
CA GLU A 137 2.83 12.08 -9.94
C GLU A 137 4.23 11.43 -10.05
N THR A 138 5.23 12.19 -10.51
CA THR A 138 6.60 11.66 -10.67
C THR A 138 7.31 11.49 -9.33
N ALA A 139 7.06 12.38 -8.37
CA ALA A 139 7.61 12.27 -7.02
C ALA A 139 6.92 11.15 -6.21
N VAL A 140 5.63 10.91 -6.46
CA VAL A 140 4.74 10.14 -5.56
C VAL A 140 4.35 8.76 -6.13
N ASN A 141 5.09 8.26 -7.11
CA ASN A 141 4.77 6.96 -7.70
C ASN A 141 5.14 5.79 -6.76
N ILE A 142 4.19 5.39 -5.91
CA ILE A 142 4.20 4.10 -5.22
C ILE A 142 3.64 3.07 -6.22
N THR A 143 4.52 2.22 -6.73
CA THR A 143 4.17 1.14 -7.67
C THR A 143 4.31 -0.20 -6.97
N THR A 144 3.36 -0.50 -6.08
CA THR A 144 3.30 -1.80 -5.41
C THR A 144 2.60 -2.83 -6.29
N TYR A 145 1.60 -2.37 -7.05
CA TYR A 145 0.78 -3.22 -7.93
C TYR A 145 1.12 -2.98 -9.40
N VAL A 146 0.81 -3.97 -10.25
CA VAL A 146 0.97 -3.85 -11.71
C VAL A 146 -0.12 -2.95 -12.31
N ASP A 147 -1.30 -2.97 -11.70
CA ASP A 147 -2.49 -2.25 -12.15
C ASP A 147 -2.51 -0.80 -11.63
N GLN A 148 -2.79 0.17 -12.52
CA GLN A 148 -2.74 1.59 -12.18
C GLN A 148 -3.90 2.04 -11.30
N GLU A 149 -5.10 1.47 -11.47
CA GLU A 149 -6.27 1.79 -10.65
C GLU A 149 -6.07 1.32 -9.20
N THR A 150 -5.48 0.15 -9.03
CA THR A 150 -5.12 -0.42 -7.72
C THR A 150 -4.06 0.43 -7.02
N ASN A 151 -3.06 0.95 -7.75
CA ASN A 151 -2.11 1.89 -7.17
C ASN A 151 -2.77 3.24 -6.81
N LYS A 152 -3.78 3.68 -7.57
CA LYS A 152 -4.55 4.88 -7.21
C LYS A 152 -5.34 4.66 -5.91
N LEU A 153 -5.97 3.49 -5.77
CA LEU A 153 -6.64 3.10 -4.52
C LEU A 153 -5.65 3.06 -3.34
N LEU A 154 -4.48 2.46 -3.53
CA LEU A 154 -3.42 2.44 -2.51
C LEU A 154 -3.03 3.86 -2.07
N ARG A 155 -2.87 4.80 -3.00
CA ARG A 155 -2.57 6.20 -2.67
C ARG A 155 -3.68 6.84 -1.83
N GLY A 156 -4.95 6.62 -2.20
CA GLY A 156 -6.09 7.07 -1.40
C GLY A 156 -6.07 6.51 0.02
N LEU A 157 -5.88 5.21 0.18
CA LEU A 157 -5.79 4.56 1.50
C LEU A 157 -4.64 5.11 2.35
N CYS A 158 -3.51 5.42 1.73
CA CYS A 158 -2.39 6.02 2.44
C CYS A 158 -2.64 7.49 2.82
N VAL A 159 -3.39 8.24 2.01
CA VAL A 159 -3.87 9.59 2.35
C VAL A 159 -4.79 9.54 3.56
N ASP A 160 -5.77 8.63 3.57
CA ASP A 160 -6.67 8.44 4.71
C ASP A 160 -5.89 8.08 5.99
N ALA A 161 -4.91 7.19 5.88
CA ALA A 161 -4.05 6.82 7.01
C ALA A 161 -3.20 8.00 7.52
N LEU A 162 -2.83 8.95 6.67
CA LEU A 162 -2.12 10.18 7.07
C LEU A 162 -3.04 11.19 7.75
N ILE A 163 -4.30 11.29 7.30
CA ILE A 163 -5.34 12.11 7.93
C ILE A 163 -5.57 11.58 9.35
N GLU A 164 -5.90 10.29 9.50
CA GLU A 164 -6.18 9.66 10.79
C GLU A 164 -5.00 9.74 11.78
N LEU A 165 -3.77 9.88 11.28
CA LEU A 165 -2.58 10.03 12.12
C LEU A 165 -2.44 11.43 12.73
N SER A 166 -2.90 12.45 12.00
CA SER A 166 -2.61 13.85 12.29
C SER A 166 -3.84 14.64 12.72
N ASP A 167 -5.03 14.11 12.46
CA ASP A 167 -6.32 14.61 12.89
C ASP A 167 -6.45 14.47 14.41
N GLU A 168 -6.26 15.58 15.13
CA GLU A 168 -6.26 15.60 16.60
C GLU A 168 -7.69 15.68 17.16
N ASN A 169 -8.62 16.25 16.39
CA ASN A 169 -9.99 16.48 16.84
C ASN A 169 -10.99 15.43 16.31
N ALA A 170 -10.51 14.48 15.49
CA ALA A 170 -11.25 13.37 14.91
C ALA A 170 -12.42 13.82 14.01
N ASP A 171 -12.26 14.93 13.29
CA ASP A 171 -13.25 15.43 12.33
C ASP A 171 -13.04 14.95 10.89
N TRP A 172 -12.05 14.08 10.67
CA TRP A 172 -11.67 13.45 9.41
C TRP A 172 -11.19 14.45 8.34
N LYS A 173 -10.85 15.68 8.75
CA LYS A 173 -10.28 16.70 7.90
C LYS A 173 -9.03 17.28 8.55
N LEU A 174 -8.10 17.78 7.74
CA LEU A 174 -6.91 18.43 8.23
C LEU A 174 -7.11 19.94 8.25
N SER A 175 -7.12 20.54 9.43
CA SER A 175 -6.81 21.96 9.55
C SER A 175 -5.37 22.24 9.09
N PHE A 176 -5.04 23.50 8.82
CA PHE A 176 -3.66 23.85 8.42
C PHE A 176 -2.61 23.40 9.45
N ASN A 177 -2.92 23.44 10.74
CA ASN A 177 -1.98 23.01 11.78
C ASN A 177 -1.76 21.48 11.76
N GLU A 178 -2.81 20.71 11.53
CA GLU A 178 -2.72 19.25 11.42
C GLU A 178 -2.02 18.85 10.12
N PHE A 179 -2.29 19.55 9.02
CA PHE A 179 -1.57 19.38 7.75
C PHE A 179 -0.07 19.70 7.88
N LEU A 180 0.27 20.80 8.55
CA LEU A 180 1.65 21.19 8.85
C LEU A 180 2.37 20.15 9.71
N LYS A 181 1.70 19.62 10.73
CA LYS A 181 2.22 18.55 11.59
C LYS A 181 2.41 17.26 10.78
N CYS A 182 1.41 16.87 9.99
CA CYS A 182 1.42 15.69 9.13
C CYS A 182 2.65 15.68 8.22
N LEU A 183 2.94 16.80 7.56
CA LEU A 183 4.05 16.91 6.60
C LEU A 183 5.30 17.55 7.21
N SER A 184 5.45 17.63 8.53
CA SER A 184 6.67 18.15 9.16
C SER A 184 7.85 17.18 8.98
N PRO A 185 9.01 17.59 8.43
CA PRO A 185 10.17 16.70 8.25
C PRO A 185 10.66 16.06 9.57
N SER A 186 10.47 16.75 10.69
CA SER A 186 10.83 16.27 12.03
C SER A 186 9.81 15.33 12.67
N PHE A 187 8.60 15.22 12.13
CA PHE A 187 7.59 14.32 12.66
C PHE A 187 7.86 12.89 12.19
N ASN A 188 7.94 11.98 13.16
CA ASN A 188 8.05 10.54 12.93
C ASN A 188 6.72 9.87 13.26
N PRO A 189 5.96 9.38 12.27
CA PRO A 189 4.73 8.65 12.50
C PRO A 189 4.89 7.52 13.53
N PRO A 190 4.05 7.44 14.58
CA PRO A 190 4.06 6.28 15.46
C PRO A 190 3.58 5.02 14.73
N GLU A 191 4.13 3.88 15.14
CA GLU A 191 3.61 2.57 14.75
C GLU A 191 2.25 2.34 15.45
N LYS A 192 1.25 1.94 14.68
CA LYS A 192 -0.07 1.53 15.20
C LYS A 192 -0.26 0.02 14.97
N LYS A 193 -0.66 -0.69 16.01
CA LYS A 193 -0.95 -2.14 15.98
C LYS A 193 -2.46 -2.36 15.88
N CYS A 194 -2.88 -3.42 15.20
CA CYS A 194 -4.28 -3.79 15.17
C CYS A 194 -4.63 -4.59 16.43
N ALA A 195 -5.81 -4.34 17.00
CA ALA A 195 -6.34 -5.13 18.10
C ALA A 195 -7.33 -6.17 17.57
N LEU A 196 -7.20 -7.42 18.00
CA LEU A 196 -8.20 -8.47 17.76
C LEU A 196 -8.38 -9.24 19.07
N GLU A 197 -9.62 -9.25 19.57
CA GLU A 197 -9.94 -9.77 20.91
C GLU A 197 -9.06 -9.12 21.98
N ASP A 198 -8.24 -9.89 22.71
CA ASP A 198 -7.34 -9.41 23.77
C ASP A 198 -5.87 -9.35 23.31
N GLU A 199 -5.61 -9.51 22.00
CA GLU A 199 -4.27 -9.54 21.42
C GLU A 199 -4.02 -8.34 20.48
N THR A 200 -2.74 -8.01 20.32
CA THR A 200 -2.27 -6.94 19.42
C THR A 200 -1.38 -7.51 18.32
N TYR A 201 -1.60 -7.05 17.10
CA TYR A 201 -0.98 -7.57 15.89
C TYR A 201 -0.22 -6.47 15.15
N GLU A 202 0.94 -6.85 14.61
CA GLU A 202 1.78 -5.94 13.81
C GLU A 202 1.19 -5.71 12.42
N ASP A 203 1.64 -4.63 11.78
CA ASP A 203 1.35 -4.33 10.38
C ASP A 203 1.70 -5.53 9.48
N GLY A 204 0.79 -5.88 8.56
CA GLY A 204 0.93 -7.06 7.71
C GLY A 204 0.47 -8.39 8.33
N ALA A 205 0.09 -8.41 9.61
CA ALA A 205 -0.53 -9.60 10.19
C ALA A 205 -1.83 -9.95 9.46
N GLU A 206 -2.11 -11.24 9.33
CA GLU A 206 -3.27 -11.74 8.60
C GLU A 206 -4.16 -12.57 9.52
N THR A 207 -5.46 -12.44 9.32
CA THR A 207 -6.46 -13.31 9.94
C THR A 207 -7.56 -13.62 8.93
N GLN A 208 -8.43 -14.55 9.30
CA GLN A 208 -9.58 -14.92 8.48
C GLN A 208 -10.84 -14.83 9.34
N VAL A 209 -11.80 -14.04 8.87
CA VAL A 209 -13.13 -13.93 9.48
C VAL A 209 -14.10 -14.56 8.49
N GLU A 210 -14.62 -15.74 8.85
CA GLU A 210 -15.43 -16.58 7.97
C GLU A 210 -14.71 -16.91 6.65
N CYS A 211 -15.23 -16.44 5.51
CA CYS A 211 -14.62 -16.58 4.20
C CYS A 211 -13.71 -15.42 3.81
N ASN A 212 -13.72 -14.32 4.57
CA ASN A 212 -13.03 -13.09 4.24
C ASN A 212 -11.63 -13.05 4.84
N ARG A 213 -10.67 -12.64 4.02
CA ARG A 213 -9.28 -12.48 4.44
C ARG A 213 -9.10 -11.07 4.96
N CYS A 214 -8.53 -10.94 6.14
CA CYS A 214 -8.28 -9.66 6.79
C CYS A 214 -6.77 -9.45 6.97
N VAL A 215 -6.33 -8.22 6.76
CA VAL A 215 -4.94 -7.80 6.91
C VAL A 215 -4.89 -6.60 7.84
N CYS A 216 -3.99 -6.65 8.83
CA CYS A 216 -3.67 -5.51 9.67
C CYS A 216 -2.85 -4.50 8.86
N ALA A 217 -3.34 -3.28 8.71
CA ALA A 217 -2.64 -2.22 7.99
C ALA A 217 -2.85 -0.87 8.69
N CYS A 218 -1.75 -0.18 9.01
CA CYS A 218 -1.76 1.11 9.72
C CYS A 218 -2.57 1.13 11.03
N GLY A 219 -2.70 -0.02 11.70
CA GLY A 219 -3.48 -0.16 12.95
C GLY A 219 -4.94 -0.57 12.76
N ASN A 220 -5.40 -0.73 11.52
CA ASN A 220 -6.77 -1.11 11.19
C ASN A 220 -6.82 -2.49 10.51
N TRP A 221 -7.81 -3.31 10.86
CA TRP A 221 -8.10 -4.55 10.15
C TRP A 221 -8.90 -4.25 8.88
N VAL A 222 -8.33 -4.53 7.72
CA VAL A 222 -9.00 -4.39 6.42
C VAL A 222 -9.30 -5.77 5.88
N CYS A 223 -10.56 -6.05 5.59
CA CYS A 223 -11.03 -7.35 5.13
C CYS A 223 -11.54 -7.29 3.70
N THR A 224 -11.46 -8.42 2.99
CA THR A 224 -12.23 -8.62 1.76
C THR A 224 -13.72 -8.54 2.04
N ALA A 225 -14.50 -8.13 1.05
CA ALA A 225 -15.96 -8.09 1.12
C ALA A 225 -16.55 -9.09 0.13
N MET A 226 -16.69 -10.35 0.55
CA MET A 226 -17.33 -11.40 -0.23
C MET A 226 -18.38 -12.10 0.62
N THR A 227 -19.48 -12.54 0.00
CA THR A 227 -20.39 -13.47 0.66
C THR A 227 -19.78 -14.88 0.64
N CYS A 228 -19.91 -15.60 1.75
CA CYS A 228 -19.27 -16.92 1.85
C CYS A 228 -19.91 -17.96 0.93
N GLU A 229 -21.16 -17.76 0.54
CA GLU A 229 -21.82 -18.58 -0.48
C GLU A 229 -21.15 -18.41 -1.85
N GLU A 230 -20.84 -17.18 -2.28
CA GLU A 230 -20.13 -16.89 -3.54
C GLU A 230 -18.73 -17.52 -3.60
N LYS A 231 -18.03 -17.57 -2.45
CA LYS A 231 -16.72 -18.25 -2.35
C LYS A 231 -16.84 -19.75 -2.64
N VAL A 232 -17.87 -20.41 -2.12
CA VAL A 232 -18.14 -21.84 -2.39
C VAL A 232 -18.38 -22.07 -3.88
N TRP A 233 -19.05 -21.15 -4.59
CA TRP A 233 -19.20 -21.26 -6.05
C TRP A 233 -17.87 -21.12 -6.80
N LEU A 234 -17.00 -20.19 -6.39
CA LEU A 234 -15.68 -20.02 -6.99
C LEU A 234 -14.76 -21.23 -6.75
N ASP A 235 -14.75 -21.76 -5.52
CA ASP A 235 -13.90 -22.90 -5.16
C ASP A 235 -14.34 -24.20 -5.85
N ASN A 236 -15.63 -24.32 -6.18
CA ASN A 236 -16.17 -25.47 -6.93
C ASN A 236 -16.09 -25.31 -8.46
N ALA A 237 -15.67 -24.15 -8.98
CA ALA A 237 -15.46 -23.94 -10.41
C ALA A 237 -14.17 -24.65 -10.87
N LYS A 238 -14.32 -25.78 -11.57
CA LYS A 238 -13.19 -26.58 -12.05
C LYS A 238 -12.32 -25.78 -13.05
N PRO A 239 -10.98 -25.82 -12.96
CA PRO A 239 -10.10 -25.11 -13.89
C PRO A 239 -10.25 -25.66 -15.33
N PRO A 240 -10.13 -24.81 -16.37
CA PRO A 240 -10.32 -25.21 -17.75
C PRO A 240 -9.11 -26.01 -18.24
N SER A 241 -9.12 -27.31 -17.98
CA SER A 241 -8.29 -28.25 -18.72
C SER A 241 -9.12 -29.47 -19.13
N ALA A 242 -9.13 -29.69 -20.46
CA ALA A 242 -9.65 -30.84 -21.18
C ALA A 242 -11.18 -31.05 -21.19
N GLN A 243 -11.86 -30.54 -22.22
CA GLN A 243 -12.51 -31.36 -23.28
C GLN A 243 -13.27 -30.46 -24.27
N GLY A 244 -13.21 -30.84 -25.55
CA GLY A 244 -13.75 -30.07 -26.65
C GLY A 244 -15.25 -30.24 -26.87
N LYS A 245 -15.80 -29.20 -27.52
CA LYS A 245 -17.03 -29.12 -28.34
C LYS A 245 -18.38 -29.32 -27.62
N ASN A 246 -19.11 -28.20 -27.59
CA ASN A 246 -20.57 -28.03 -27.47
C ASN A 246 -21.24 -28.50 -26.18
N GLU A 247 -21.10 -27.71 -25.13
CA GLU A 247 -22.19 -27.48 -24.18
C GLU A 247 -22.34 -25.97 -23.96
N LYS A 248 -23.57 -25.47 -24.11
CA LYS A 248 -23.89 -24.05 -23.88
C LYS A 248 -23.63 -23.74 -22.41
N MET A 249 -22.74 -22.78 -22.17
CA MET A 249 -22.57 -22.10 -20.90
C MET A 249 -23.95 -21.65 -20.39
N PRO A 250 -24.40 -22.02 -19.18
CA PRO A 250 -25.62 -21.43 -18.64
C PRO A 250 -25.36 -19.94 -18.42
N ALA A 251 -26.34 -19.13 -18.83
CA ALA A 251 -26.24 -17.68 -18.78
C ALA A 251 -25.82 -17.23 -17.37
N ARG A 252 -24.73 -16.46 -17.31
CA ARG A 252 -24.36 -15.61 -16.19
C ARG A 252 -25.64 -14.87 -15.79
N ARG A 253 -26.15 -15.07 -14.57
CA ARG A 253 -27.14 -14.12 -14.03
C ARG A 253 -26.39 -12.80 -13.98
N GLN A 254 -26.77 -11.90 -14.88
CA GLN A 254 -26.37 -10.50 -14.81
C GLN A 254 -26.97 -9.97 -13.51
N HIS A 255 -26.18 -9.92 -12.45
CA HIS A 255 -26.39 -8.89 -11.45
C HIS A 255 -25.69 -7.65 -12.00
N PRO A 256 -26.40 -6.53 -12.15
CA PRO A 256 -25.80 -5.35 -12.73
C PRO A 256 -24.76 -4.78 -11.75
N ASP A 257 -23.56 -4.48 -12.26
CA ASP A 257 -22.75 -3.38 -11.77
C ASP A 257 -23.63 -2.11 -11.83
N GLN A 258 -24.44 -1.89 -10.80
CA GLN A 258 -25.05 -0.59 -10.55
C GLN A 258 -24.11 0.12 -9.58
N ASP A 259 -23.46 1.17 -10.08
CA ASP A 259 -22.87 2.20 -9.23
C ASP A 259 -23.88 2.55 -8.14
N LEU A 260 -23.61 2.14 -6.90
CA LEU A 260 -24.42 2.51 -5.75
C LEU A 260 -24.38 4.02 -5.65
N THR A 261 -25.55 4.64 -5.51
CA THR A 261 -25.61 6.08 -5.28
C THR A 261 -24.93 6.43 -3.96
N GLU A 262 -24.42 7.65 -3.83
CA GLU A 262 -23.75 8.13 -2.61
C GLU A 262 -24.62 7.93 -1.36
N GLU A 263 -25.95 8.04 -1.50
CA GLU A 263 -26.93 7.81 -0.44
C GLU A 263 -27.11 6.32 -0.08
N GLU A 264 -26.94 5.41 -1.03
CA GLU A 264 -26.98 3.95 -0.80
C GLU A 264 -25.68 3.47 -0.16
N LEU A 265 -24.54 4.01 -0.60
CA LEU A 265 -23.25 3.76 0.02
C LEU A 265 -23.20 4.30 1.45
N ALA A 266 -23.71 5.52 1.69
CA ALA A 266 -23.79 6.09 3.03
C ALA A 266 -24.66 5.24 3.97
N ARG A 267 -25.79 4.72 3.49
CA ARG A 267 -26.64 3.79 4.27
C ARG A 267 -25.92 2.49 4.59
N TYR A 268 -25.21 1.92 3.62
CA TYR A 268 -24.44 0.69 3.81
C TYR A 268 -23.30 0.87 4.83
N VAL A 269 -22.54 1.97 4.72
CA VAL A 269 -21.48 2.33 5.68
C VAL A 269 -22.06 2.54 7.09
N GLN A 270 -23.20 3.23 7.21
CA GLN A 270 -23.85 3.46 8.50
C GLN A 270 -24.34 2.15 9.14
N GLU A 271 -24.78 1.18 8.32
CA GLU A 271 -25.17 -0.14 8.80
C GLU A 271 -23.96 -0.97 9.26
N LEU A 272 -22.82 -0.88 8.57
CA LEU A 272 -21.55 -1.48 9.01
C LEU A 272 -21.03 -0.86 10.32
N GLN A 273 -21.07 0.47 10.45
CA GLN A 273 -20.66 1.16 11.69
C GLN A 273 -21.56 0.77 12.87
N LYS A 274 -22.87 0.62 12.65
CA LYS A 274 -23.80 0.13 13.66
C LYS A 274 -23.43 -1.29 14.11
N HIS A 275 -23.03 -2.17 13.19
CA HIS A 275 -22.59 -3.52 13.54
C HIS A 275 -21.29 -3.51 14.37
N GLN A 276 -20.34 -2.63 14.04
CA GLN A 276 -19.11 -2.43 14.82
C GLN A 276 -19.43 -1.90 16.23
N GLU A 277 -20.27 -0.88 16.37
CA GLU A 277 -20.68 -0.36 17.69
C GLU A 277 -21.43 -1.40 18.53
N THR A 278 -22.25 -2.23 17.90
CA THR A 278 -23.01 -3.28 18.59
C THR A 278 -22.06 -4.36 19.11
N ALA A 279 -21.04 -4.71 18.32
CA ALA A 279 -19.97 -5.62 18.74
C ALA A 279 -19.14 -5.03 19.90
N GLU A 280 -18.81 -3.73 19.87
CA GLU A 280 -18.10 -3.06 20.97
C GLU A 280 -18.93 -2.92 22.25
N LYS A 281 -20.23 -2.61 22.13
CA LYS A 281 -21.15 -2.54 23.28
C LYS A 281 -21.32 -3.92 23.94
N THR A 282 -21.36 -4.98 23.13
CA THR A 282 -21.42 -6.36 23.63
C THR A 282 -20.13 -6.73 24.38
N LYS A 283 -18.95 -6.31 23.88
CA LYS A 283 -17.67 -6.47 24.59
C LYS A 283 -17.60 -5.70 25.92
N ARG A 284 -18.14 -4.47 25.98
CA ARG A 284 -18.19 -3.66 27.21
C ARG A 284 -19.18 -4.19 28.26
N MET A 285 -20.22 -4.92 27.85
CA MET A 285 -21.13 -5.60 28.76
C MET A 285 -20.49 -6.85 29.35
N SER A 286 -19.80 -7.65 28.53
CA SER A 286 -19.13 -8.89 28.98
C SER A 286 -17.98 -8.66 29.95
N THR A 287 -17.35 -7.49 29.93
CA THR A 287 -16.25 -7.11 30.83
C THR A 287 -16.73 -6.50 32.15
N LYS A 288 -18.02 -6.17 32.29
CA LYS A 288 -18.62 -5.67 33.54
C LYS A 288 -19.24 -6.77 34.41
N GLU A 289 -19.35 -8.00 33.91
CA GLU A 289 -19.91 -9.15 34.63
C GLU A 289 -18.84 -10.11 35.20
N MET A 290 -17.57 -9.68 35.28
CA MET A 290 -16.45 -10.45 35.83
C MET A 290 -15.80 -9.77 37.04
#